data_AF-A0A857N9Z3-F1
#
_entry.id   AF-A0A857N9Z3-F1
#
_cell.length_a   1.000
_cell.length_b   1.000
_cell.length_c   1.000
_cell.angle_alpha   90.00
_cell.angle_beta   90.00
_cell.angle_gamma   90.00
#
_symmetry.space_group_name_H-M   'P 1'
#
loop_
_entity.id
_entity.type
_entity.pdbx_description
1 polymer ?
#
loop_
_entity_poly.entity_id
_entity_poly.type
_entity_poly.pdbx_seq_one_letter_code
_entity_poly.pdbx_strand_id
1 'polypeptide(L)'
;MDVESILRPSRLFFVLVGFWPSENKKKPKLCRIKTYLIGIFVVTLAIDQCRTMLTLGTDAASLAEYSVDAVGLIVMSTKVIPFVVQRDSLLSMLSKTNGLSKHEEASNGQNIVKHWKLRHTIAVKYLTRLYLIVLVTYISAPLILQDKGFPLRGNFPSFIVNTSWYILAYVTESIMLSLATSGVLVCDMLLILFVCDLCSELNCTALLLEELGQGQRDFTTIVEKHVAALNYGKSFCDVTSVVFLFQAIVTTSAICLAGYTAMKTTSTIILTKMLMVLLTTMMQLFINCYIGEIITEAFLIVRTAIEDSDWLFCPSKDQKGAFLILLRTEKPLRLGVGTFGVMNLKSFTEFMYNALSYLAVLNTMIRGQ
;
A
#
# COMPACT_ATOMS: atom_id res chain seq x y z
N MET A 1 18.23 -7.80 3.06
CA MET A 1 18.16 -6.40 3.57
C MET A 1 18.04 -6.34 5.10
N ASP A 2 18.84 -5.54 5.83
CA ASP A 2 18.65 -5.34 7.28
C ASP A 2 17.40 -4.50 7.57
N VAL A 3 16.30 -5.16 7.93
CA VAL A 3 14.98 -4.56 8.18
C VAL A 3 15.01 -3.58 9.34
N GLU A 4 15.79 -3.86 10.40
CA GLU A 4 15.80 -2.99 11.57
C GLU A 4 16.39 -1.63 11.23
N SER A 5 17.46 -1.59 10.43
CA SER A 5 18.03 -0.34 9.93
C SER A 5 17.07 0.44 9.01
N ILE A 6 16.25 -0.26 8.23
CA ILE A 6 15.31 0.33 7.26
C ILE A 6 14.09 0.91 7.99
N LEU A 7 13.57 0.20 8.98
CA LEU A 7 12.38 0.60 9.72
C LEU A 7 12.68 1.56 10.88
N ARG A 8 13.94 1.71 11.31
CA ARG A 8 14.34 2.58 12.43
C ARG A 8 13.78 4.02 12.32
N PRO A 9 13.82 4.72 11.17
CA PRO A 9 13.26 6.06 11.05
C PRO A 9 11.73 6.09 11.23
N SER A 10 11.03 5.02 10.85
CA SER A 10 9.58 4.91 10.92
C SER A 10 9.09 4.17 12.16
N ARG A 11 10.00 3.78 13.07
CA ARG A 11 9.71 2.89 14.20
C ARG A 11 8.57 3.38 15.09
N LEU A 12 8.43 4.70 15.25
CA LEU A 12 7.34 5.30 16.02
C LEU A 12 5.98 4.85 15.48
N PHE A 13 5.74 4.91 14.17
CA PHE A 13 4.47 4.52 13.56
C PHE A 13 4.18 3.03 13.78
N PHE A 14 5.17 2.15 13.62
CA PHE A 14 5.00 0.72 13.85
C PHE A 14 4.68 0.39 15.32
N VAL A 15 5.24 1.14 16.29
CA VAL A 15 4.95 0.98 17.73
C VAL A 15 3.54 1.49 18.07
N LEU A 16 3.11 2.60 17.46
CA LEU A 16 1.77 3.16 17.64
C LEU A 16 0.69 2.18 17.14
N VAL A 17 0.89 1.61 15.95
CA VAL A 17 -0.06 0.68 15.31
C VAL A 17 -0.03 -0.73 15.94
N GLY A 18 1.04 -1.08 16.66
CA GLY A 18 1.19 -2.37 17.32
C GLY A 18 1.84 -3.46 16.47
N PHE A 19 2.54 -3.09 15.39
CA PHE A 19 3.33 -4.03 14.57
C PHE A 19 4.77 -4.24 15.07
N TRP A 20 5.25 -3.42 16.02
CA TRP A 20 6.61 -3.51 16.57
C TRP A 20 6.65 -3.55 18.11
N PRO A 21 7.56 -4.31 18.75
CA PRO A 21 8.61 -5.16 18.16
C PRO A 21 8.08 -6.50 17.63
N SER A 22 8.61 -6.92 16.46
CA SER A 22 8.26 -8.19 15.80
C SER A 22 8.73 -9.43 16.58
N GLU A 23 9.87 -9.33 17.28
CA GLU A 23 10.57 -10.49 17.85
C GLU A 23 10.32 -10.75 19.35
N ASN A 24 9.63 -9.86 20.06
CA ASN A 24 9.54 -9.96 21.52
C ASN A 24 8.34 -10.83 21.95
N LYS A 25 8.58 -12.15 22.10
CA LYS A 25 7.62 -13.17 22.57
C LYS A 25 6.90 -12.83 23.90
N LYS A 26 7.36 -11.82 24.65
CA LYS A 26 6.82 -11.43 25.96
C LYS A 26 5.65 -10.44 25.93
N LYS A 27 5.31 -9.78 24.81
CA LYS A 27 4.14 -8.85 24.71
C LYS A 27 3.26 -8.98 23.44
N PRO A 28 3.04 -10.17 22.84
CA PRO A 28 2.25 -10.27 21.60
C PRO A 28 0.78 -9.85 21.76
N LYS A 29 0.19 -10.07 22.95
CA LYS A 29 -1.22 -9.74 23.23
C LYS A 29 -1.51 -8.24 23.14
N LEU A 30 -0.64 -7.38 23.69
CA LEU A 30 -0.85 -5.93 23.70
C LEU A 30 -0.74 -5.33 22.29
N CYS A 31 0.27 -5.74 21.53
CA CYS A 31 0.46 -5.35 20.14
C CYS A 31 -0.75 -5.73 19.29
N ARG A 32 -1.26 -6.97 19.46
CA ARG A 32 -2.45 -7.47 18.77
C ARG A 32 -3.71 -6.70 19.15
N ILE A 33 -3.90 -6.39 20.45
CA ILE A 33 -5.03 -5.58 20.93
C ILE A 33 -5.02 -4.19 20.28
N LYS A 34 -3.86 -3.50 20.22
CA LYS A 34 -3.76 -2.18 19.58
C LYS A 34 -4.19 -2.21 18.11
N THR A 35 -3.69 -3.18 17.36
CA THR A 35 -4.04 -3.32 15.93
C THR A 35 -5.53 -3.60 15.73
N TYR A 36 -6.14 -4.46 16.57
CA TYR A 36 -7.58 -4.70 16.52
C TYR A 36 -8.40 -3.47 16.92
N LEU A 37 -7.98 -2.72 17.93
CA LEU A 37 -8.66 -1.50 18.36
C LEU A 37 -8.68 -0.45 17.24
N ILE A 38 -7.57 -0.27 16.52
CA ILE A 38 -7.51 0.63 15.35
C ILE A 38 -8.46 0.14 14.25
N GLY A 39 -8.48 -1.16 13.95
CA GLY A 39 -9.39 -1.74 12.96
C GLY A 39 -10.87 -1.53 13.33
N ILE A 40 -11.25 -1.84 14.57
CA ILE A 40 -12.61 -1.64 15.09
C ILE A 40 -12.99 -0.16 14.98
N PHE A 41 -12.10 0.74 15.39
CA PHE A 41 -12.35 2.18 15.33
C PHE A 41 -12.62 2.67 13.90
N VAL A 42 -11.76 2.28 12.94
CA VAL A 42 -11.92 2.65 11.53
C VAL A 42 -13.26 2.15 10.97
N VAL A 43 -13.65 0.92 11.31
CA VAL A 43 -14.95 0.34 10.90
C VAL A 43 -16.12 1.10 11.54
N THR A 44 -16.05 1.44 12.82
CA THR A 44 -17.12 2.19 13.49
C THR A 44 -17.31 3.58 12.88
N LEU A 45 -16.23 4.28 12.51
CA LEU A 45 -16.32 5.56 11.82
C LEU A 45 -16.91 5.41 10.41
N ALA A 46 -16.52 4.37 9.66
CA ALA A 46 -17.08 4.10 8.35
C ALA A 46 -18.60 3.85 8.43
N ILE A 47 -19.05 3.07 9.41
CA ILE A 47 -20.48 2.80 9.65
C ILE A 47 -21.23 4.10 10.02
N ASP A 48 -20.65 4.91 10.91
CA ASP A 48 -21.27 6.18 11.33
C ASP A 48 -21.44 7.16 10.16
N GLN A 49 -20.44 7.26 9.28
CA GLN A 49 -20.52 8.06 8.06
C GLN A 49 -21.56 7.52 7.09
N CYS A 50 -21.59 6.21 6.84
CA CYS A 50 -22.61 5.60 5.98
C CYS A 50 -24.02 5.86 6.53
N ARG A 51 -24.22 5.72 7.85
CA ARG A 51 -25.49 6.05 8.50
C ARG A 51 -25.85 7.52 8.30
N THR A 52 -24.89 8.41 8.53
CA THR A 52 -25.09 9.86 8.38
C THR A 52 -25.51 10.22 6.95
N MET A 53 -24.83 9.65 5.94
CA MET A 53 -25.20 9.81 4.53
C MET A 53 -26.60 9.29 4.21
N LEU A 54 -27.02 8.17 4.79
CA LEU A 54 -28.38 7.64 4.61
C LEU A 54 -29.45 8.52 5.27
N THR A 55 -29.13 9.16 6.40
CA THR A 55 -30.07 10.03 7.12
C THR A 55 -30.23 11.42 6.53
N LEU A 56 -29.20 11.94 5.85
CA LEU A 56 -29.21 13.28 5.26
C LEU A 56 -30.11 13.41 4.01
N GLY A 57 -30.62 12.30 3.47
CA GLY A 57 -31.58 12.31 2.37
C GLY A 57 -30.99 12.82 1.04
N THR A 58 -31.86 13.23 0.12
CA THR A 58 -31.54 13.54 -1.29
C THR A 58 -30.88 14.90 -1.53
N ASP A 59 -30.45 15.62 -0.49
CA ASP A 59 -29.78 16.90 -0.68
C ASP A 59 -28.38 16.71 -1.29
N ALA A 60 -28.27 17.03 -2.58
CA ALA A 60 -27.09 16.82 -3.41
C ALA A 60 -25.84 17.54 -2.88
N ALA A 61 -25.99 18.72 -2.28
CA ALA A 61 -24.87 19.50 -1.75
C ALA A 61 -24.30 18.85 -0.49
N SER A 62 -25.17 18.54 0.47
CA SER A 62 -24.80 17.83 1.69
C SER A 62 -24.20 16.45 1.37
N LEU A 63 -24.80 15.68 0.45
CA LEU A 63 -24.28 14.37 0.06
C LEU A 63 -22.86 14.44 -0.52
N ALA A 64 -22.57 15.44 -1.36
CA ALA A 64 -21.24 15.65 -1.91
C ALA A 64 -20.20 15.89 -0.80
N GLU A 65 -20.55 16.68 0.21
CA GLU A 65 -19.66 17.04 1.30
C GLU A 65 -19.29 15.86 2.22
N TYR A 66 -20.25 15.01 2.58
CA TYR A 66 -19.98 13.82 3.39
C TYR A 66 -19.31 12.69 2.59
N SER A 67 -19.49 12.67 1.27
CA SER A 67 -18.86 11.67 0.41
C SER A 67 -17.33 11.72 0.43
N VAL A 68 -16.75 12.90 0.65
CA VAL A 68 -15.30 13.12 0.74
C VAL A 68 -14.69 12.34 1.92
N ASP A 69 -15.30 12.53 3.10
CA ASP A 69 -14.84 11.92 4.34
C ASP A 69 -15.12 10.40 4.32
N ALA A 70 -16.25 9.99 3.73
CA ALA A 70 -16.58 8.58 3.50
C ALA A 70 -15.53 7.88 2.62
N VAL A 71 -15.12 8.50 1.49
CA VAL A 71 -14.07 7.93 0.63
C VAL A 71 -12.77 7.75 1.41
N GLY A 72 -12.34 8.76 2.18
CA GLY A 72 -11.15 8.66 3.02
C GLY A 72 -11.22 7.47 3.98
N LEU A 73 -12.34 7.27 4.66
CA LEU A 73 -12.55 6.14 5.58
C LEU A 73 -12.62 4.79 4.87
N ILE A 74 -13.22 4.72 3.69
CA ILE A 74 -13.24 3.50 2.89
C ILE A 74 -11.81 3.13 2.45
N VAL A 75 -10.97 4.10 2.07
CA VAL A 75 -9.54 3.86 1.79
C VAL A 75 -8.85 3.27 3.02
N MET A 76 -9.05 3.88 4.19
CA MET A 76 -8.44 3.39 5.44
C MET A 76 -8.90 1.96 5.76
N SER A 77 -10.21 1.69 5.63
CA SER A 77 -10.81 0.39 5.88
C SER A 77 -10.26 -0.69 4.94
N THR A 78 -10.17 -0.35 3.64
CA THR A 78 -9.65 -1.22 2.58
C THR A 78 -8.23 -1.72 2.85
N LYS A 79 -7.41 -0.90 3.52
CA LYS A 79 -6.02 -1.24 3.82
C LYS A 79 -5.88 -1.89 5.20
N VAL A 80 -6.46 -1.28 6.23
CA VAL A 80 -6.31 -1.73 7.61
C VAL A 80 -6.97 -3.09 7.84
N ILE A 81 -8.15 -3.35 7.27
CA ILE A 81 -8.87 -4.60 7.53
C ILE A 81 -8.11 -5.82 6.99
N PRO A 82 -7.70 -5.88 5.70
CA PRO A 82 -6.92 -7.03 5.21
C PRO A 82 -5.60 -7.20 5.95
N PHE A 83 -4.94 -6.11 6.34
CA PHE A 83 -3.69 -6.17 7.11
C PHE A 83 -3.88 -6.71 8.53
N VAL A 84 -5.00 -6.37 9.18
CA VAL A 84 -5.39 -6.92 10.48
C VAL A 84 -5.70 -8.42 10.35
N VAL A 85 -6.39 -8.83 9.28
CA VAL A 85 -6.76 -10.23 9.02
C VAL A 85 -5.53 -11.07 8.67
N GLN A 86 -4.66 -10.57 7.79
CA GLN A 86 -3.47 -11.27 7.29
C GLN A 86 -2.23 -11.03 8.17
N ARG A 87 -2.42 -10.49 9.38
CA ARG A 87 -1.35 -10.06 10.28
C ARG A 87 -0.25 -11.12 10.48
N ASP A 88 -0.64 -12.37 10.70
CA ASP A 88 0.31 -13.45 10.98
C ASP A 88 1.13 -13.82 9.73
N SER A 89 0.51 -13.78 8.54
CA SER A 89 1.21 -13.96 7.26
C SER A 89 2.23 -12.83 7.02
N LEU A 90 1.82 -11.58 7.28
CA LEU A 90 2.70 -10.41 7.14
C LEU A 90 3.90 -10.45 8.11
N LEU A 91 3.69 -10.88 9.36
CA LEU A 91 4.80 -11.08 10.31
C LEU A 91 5.73 -12.21 9.85
N SER A 92 5.18 -13.30 9.32
CA SER A 92 5.97 -14.40 8.76
C SER A 92 6.84 -13.90 7.61
N MET A 93 6.28 -13.13 6.66
CA MET A 93 7.03 -12.51 5.58
C MET A 93 8.12 -11.56 6.09
N LEU A 94 7.78 -10.70 7.04
CA LEU A 94 8.74 -9.77 7.67
C LEU A 94 9.91 -10.51 8.34
N SER A 95 9.65 -11.67 8.96
CA SER A 95 10.71 -12.50 9.54
C SER A 95 11.60 -13.17 8.50
N LYS A 96 11.05 -13.53 7.33
CA LYS A 96 11.81 -14.12 6.21
C LYS A 96 12.78 -13.10 5.60
N THR A 97 12.36 -11.86 5.43
CA THR A 97 13.22 -10.74 4.98
C THR A 97 14.46 -10.58 5.87
N ASN A 98 14.32 -10.75 7.20
CA ASN A 98 15.46 -10.74 8.13
C ASN A 98 16.43 -11.92 7.94
N GLY A 99 15.91 -13.10 7.57
CA GLY A 99 16.72 -14.31 7.38
C GLY A 99 17.52 -14.29 6.08
N LEU A 100 16.91 -13.80 5.00
CA LEU A 100 17.51 -13.78 3.66
C LEU A 100 18.73 -12.84 3.56
N SER A 101 18.76 -11.78 4.35
CA SER A 101 19.85 -10.78 4.37
C SER A 101 21.23 -11.30 4.80
N LYS A 102 21.34 -12.51 5.38
CA LYS A 102 22.60 -13.00 5.97
C LYS A 102 23.54 -13.71 4.99
N HIS A 103 23.11 -13.96 3.75
CA HIS A 103 23.81 -14.82 2.79
C HIS A 103 24.41 -14.09 1.57
N GLU A 104 24.85 -12.84 1.73
CA GLU A 104 25.42 -12.03 0.63
C GLU A 104 26.86 -11.56 0.91
N GLU A 105 27.81 -12.36 0.47
CA GLU A 105 29.25 -12.09 0.62
C GLU A 105 29.88 -11.39 -0.61
N ALA A 106 29.18 -11.31 -1.74
CA ALA A 106 29.69 -10.65 -2.95
C ALA A 106 29.51 -9.12 -2.91
N SER A 107 30.58 -8.37 -3.20
CA SER A 107 30.58 -6.89 -3.29
C SER A 107 29.47 -6.35 -4.20
N ASN A 108 29.20 -7.02 -5.32
CA ASN A 108 28.17 -6.64 -6.28
C ASN A 108 26.75 -6.82 -5.72
N GLY A 109 26.49 -7.90 -4.97
CA GLY A 109 25.19 -8.11 -4.30
C GLY A 109 24.88 -7.04 -3.26
N GLN A 110 25.90 -6.57 -2.51
CA GLN A 110 25.72 -5.47 -1.55
C GLN A 110 25.28 -4.16 -2.24
N ASN A 111 25.73 -3.89 -3.46
CA ASN A 111 25.31 -2.71 -4.21
C ASN A 111 23.84 -2.79 -4.65
N ILE A 112 23.37 -3.98 -5.03
CA ILE A 112 21.95 -4.22 -5.35
C ILE A 112 21.07 -3.98 -4.12
N VAL A 113 21.45 -4.53 -2.98
CA VAL A 113 20.72 -4.33 -1.71
C VAL A 113 20.68 -2.85 -1.34
N LYS A 114 21.79 -2.13 -1.46
CA LYS A 114 21.85 -0.68 -1.20
C LYS A 114 20.91 0.09 -2.13
N HIS A 115 20.86 -0.26 -3.41
CA HIS A 115 19.97 0.36 -4.41
C HIS A 115 18.49 0.18 -4.05
N TRP A 116 18.05 -1.04 -3.75
CA TRP A 116 16.65 -1.31 -3.36
C TRP A 116 16.29 -0.68 -2.01
N LYS A 117 17.23 -0.66 -1.06
CA LYS A 117 17.07 0.06 0.22
C LYS A 117 16.89 1.57 0.02
N LEU A 118 17.63 2.16 -0.93
CA LEU A 118 17.48 3.57 -1.27
C LEU A 118 16.10 3.85 -1.89
N ARG A 119 15.67 3.03 -2.86
CA ARG A 119 14.33 3.12 -3.48
C ARG A 119 13.23 3.05 -2.43
N HIS A 120 13.27 2.06 -1.54
CA HIS A 120 12.34 1.95 -0.41
C HIS A 120 12.32 3.23 0.43
N THR A 121 13.49 3.73 0.83
CA THR A 121 13.60 4.92 1.69
C THR A 121 13.04 6.17 1.03
N ILE A 122 13.28 6.35 -0.27
CA ILE A 122 12.74 7.49 -1.05
C ILE A 122 11.22 7.39 -1.12
N ALA A 123 10.67 6.23 -1.49
CA ALA A 123 9.23 6.02 -1.61
C ALA A 123 8.50 6.25 -0.28
N VAL A 124 9.02 5.68 0.81
CA VAL A 124 8.46 5.85 2.16
C VAL A 124 8.52 7.30 2.64
N LYS A 125 9.61 8.03 2.35
CA LYS A 125 9.71 9.46 2.69
C LYS A 125 8.66 10.29 1.94
N TYR A 126 8.44 10.01 0.66
CA TYR A 126 7.44 10.70 -0.14
C TYR A 126 6.03 10.43 0.38
N LEU A 127 5.68 9.15 0.60
CA LEU A 127 4.39 8.77 1.17
C LEU A 127 4.16 9.40 2.54
N THR A 128 5.15 9.34 3.44
CA THR A 128 5.03 9.93 4.78
C THR A 128 4.71 11.41 4.71
N ARG A 129 5.38 12.17 3.82
CA ARG A 129 5.09 13.61 3.61
C ARG A 129 3.66 13.82 3.11
N LEU A 130 3.24 13.03 2.13
CA LEU A 130 1.90 13.11 1.56
C LEU A 130 0.80 12.85 2.62
N TYR A 131 0.93 11.78 3.41
CA TYR A 131 0.01 11.49 4.51
C TYR A 131 0.02 12.55 5.62
N LEU A 132 1.18 13.12 5.94
CA LEU A 132 1.28 14.21 6.91
C LEU A 132 0.57 15.47 6.43
N ILE A 133 0.71 15.81 5.14
CA ILE A 133 0.01 16.96 4.55
C ILE A 133 -1.51 16.76 4.65
N VAL A 134 -2.02 15.58 4.25
CA VAL A 134 -3.45 15.27 4.36
C VAL A 134 -3.92 15.38 5.82
N LEU A 135 -3.19 14.78 6.76
CA LEU A 135 -3.54 14.82 8.19
C LEU A 135 -3.60 16.26 8.72
N VAL A 136 -2.61 17.08 8.41
CA VAL A 136 -2.58 18.49 8.82
C VAL A 136 -3.74 19.25 8.20
N THR A 137 -4.05 19.04 6.91
CA THR A 137 -5.20 19.70 6.25
C THR A 137 -6.52 19.34 6.94
N TYR A 138 -6.72 18.06 7.30
CA TYR A 138 -7.95 17.62 7.97
C TYR A 138 -8.11 18.21 9.38
N ILE A 139 -7.04 18.27 10.16
CA ILE A 139 -7.07 18.83 11.51
C ILE A 139 -7.20 20.37 11.46
N SER A 140 -6.40 21.05 10.64
CA SER A 140 -6.37 22.52 10.63
C SER A 140 -7.58 23.18 9.95
N ALA A 141 -8.22 22.52 8.97
CA ALA A 141 -9.36 23.09 8.24
C ALA A 141 -10.49 23.64 9.14
N PRO A 142 -11.08 22.87 10.09
CA PRO A 142 -12.13 23.40 10.97
C PRO A 142 -11.65 24.53 11.89
N LEU A 143 -10.38 24.50 12.33
CA LEU A 143 -9.81 25.52 13.21
C LEU A 143 -9.64 26.88 12.52
N ILE A 144 -9.21 26.86 11.25
CA ILE A 144 -8.97 28.08 10.47
C ILE A 144 -10.28 28.78 10.15
N LEU A 145 -11.33 28.02 9.87
CA LEU A 145 -12.64 28.56 9.46
C LEU A 145 -13.48 29.04 10.64
N GLN A 146 -13.04 28.80 11.88
CA GLN A 146 -13.84 29.00 13.10
C GLN A 146 -15.21 28.33 13.02
N ASP A 147 -15.34 27.32 12.16
CA ASP A 147 -16.52 26.48 12.08
C ASP A 147 -16.45 25.54 13.28
N LYS A 148 -17.52 25.40 14.06
CA LYS A 148 -17.57 24.48 15.22
C LYS A 148 -17.69 23.02 14.76
N GLY A 149 -16.89 22.65 13.76
CA GLY A 149 -16.86 21.37 13.11
C GLY A 149 -15.67 20.52 13.55
N PHE A 150 -15.81 19.22 13.35
CA PHE A 150 -14.79 18.24 13.64
C PHE A 150 -13.89 17.96 12.42
N PRO A 151 -12.70 17.37 12.60
CA PRO A 151 -11.82 17.00 11.48
C PRO A 151 -12.53 16.14 10.43
N LEU A 152 -13.28 15.14 10.85
CA LEU A 152 -14.25 14.39 10.05
C LEU A 152 -15.65 14.92 10.36
N ARG A 153 -16.45 15.21 9.33
CA ARG A 153 -17.80 15.73 9.56
C ARG A 153 -18.71 14.59 9.99
N GLY A 154 -19.24 14.65 11.20
CA GLY A 154 -20.17 13.66 11.73
C GLY A 154 -21.34 14.31 12.45
N ASN A 155 -22.42 13.54 12.64
CA ASN A 155 -23.59 13.98 13.40
C ASN A 155 -23.31 13.87 14.92
N PHE A 156 -22.53 14.80 15.45
CA PHE A 156 -22.29 14.88 16.88
C PHE A 156 -23.49 15.51 17.61
N PRO A 157 -23.88 14.98 18.78
CA PRO A 157 -24.93 15.57 19.59
C PRO A 157 -24.66 17.06 19.90
N SER A 158 -25.69 17.90 19.75
CA SER A 158 -25.59 19.35 19.94
C SER A 158 -25.09 19.77 21.33
N PHE A 159 -25.30 18.94 22.35
CA PHE A 159 -24.77 19.19 23.70
C PHE A 159 -23.22 19.17 23.74
N ILE A 160 -22.57 18.36 22.90
CA ILE A 160 -21.10 18.28 22.86
C ILE A 160 -20.53 19.53 22.20
N VAL A 161 -21.11 19.93 21.06
CA VAL A 161 -20.65 21.07 20.23
C VAL A 161 -20.78 22.41 20.98
N ASN A 162 -21.78 22.54 21.84
CA ASN A 162 -22.06 23.79 22.57
C ASN A 162 -21.42 23.88 23.96
N THR A 163 -20.76 22.83 24.44
CA THR A 163 -20.16 22.77 25.79
C THR A 163 -18.63 22.68 25.71
N SER A 164 -17.93 22.92 26.82
CA SER A 164 -16.47 22.72 26.93
C SER A 164 -15.98 21.30 26.57
N TRP A 165 -16.88 20.31 26.56
CA TRP A 165 -16.64 18.96 26.06
C TRP A 165 -16.24 18.90 24.59
N TYR A 166 -16.56 19.94 23.80
CA TYR A 166 -16.15 20.07 22.40
C TYR A 166 -14.64 19.90 22.22
N ILE A 167 -13.83 20.59 23.04
CA ILE A 167 -12.36 20.55 22.92
C ILE A 167 -11.84 19.14 23.16
N LEU A 168 -12.39 18.45 24.17
CA LEU A 168 -11.99 17.08 24.48
C LEU A 168 -12.36 16.13 23.32
N ALA A 169 -13.58 16.23 22.82
CA ALA A 169 -14.05 15.42 21.68
C ALA A 169 -13.16 15.66 20.44
N TYR A 170 -12.87 16.92 20.12
CA TYR A 170 -12.02 17.32 19.01
C TYR A 170 -10.60 16.75 19.11
N VAL A 171 -9.99 16.84 20.30
CA VAL A 171 -8.66 16.27 20.56
C VAL A 171 -8.69 14.75 20.43
N THR A 172 -9.71 14.08 20.97
CA THR A 172 -9.82 12.63 20.85
C THR A 172 -9.97 12.18 19.40
N GLU A 173 -10.79 12.87 18.61
CA GLU A 173 -10.96 12.53 17.20
C GLU A 173 -9.68 12.78 16.40
N SER A 174 -8.98 13.88 16.65
CA SER A 174 -7.70 14.19 16.01
C SER A 174 -6.64 13.12 16.29
N ILE A 175 -6.56 12.66 17.55
CA ILE A 175 -5.65 11.56 17.94
C ILE A 175 -6.04 10.28 17.18
N MET A 176 -7.32 9.94 17.14
CA MET A 176 -7.76 8.70 16.52
C MET A 176 -7.59 8.73 14.99
N LEU A 177 -7.82 9.87 14.34
CA LEU A 177 -7.52 10.10 12.93
C LEU A 177 -6.02 9.95 12.63
N SER A 178 -5.15 10.47 13.51
CA SER A 178 -3.70 10.32 13.37
C SER A 178 -3.27 8.85 13.50
N LEU A 179 -3.87 8.10 14.42
CA LEU A 179 -3.62 6.66 14.59
C LEU A 179 -4.08 5.87 13.37
N ALA A 180 -5.28 6.14 12.85
CA ALA A 180 -5.81 5.48 11.66
C ALA A 180 -4.92 5.74 10.43
N THR A 181 -4.54 7.00 10.19
CA THR A 181 -3.62 7.39 9.10
C THR A 181 -2.25 6.71 9.26
N SER A 182 -1.72 6.64 10.49
CA SER A 182 -0.47 5.92 10.74
C SER A 182 -0.58 4.42 10.46
N GLY A 183 -1.74 3.83 10.68
CA GLY A 183 -2.07 2.44 10.32
C GLY A 183 -1.93 2.21 8.82
N VAL A 184 -2.56 3.06 8.01
CA VAL A 184 -2.45 2.99 6.54
C VAL A 184 -1.01 3.19 6.07
N LEU A 185 -0.31 4.18 6.63
CA LEU A 185 1.10 4.43 6.32
C LEU A 185 1.97 3.19 6.59
N VAL A 186 1.79 2.52 7.73
CA VAL A 186 2.50 1.28 8.06
C VAL A 186 2.19 0.16 7.06
N CYS A 187 0.94 0.05 6.60
CA CYS A 187 0.57 -0.93 5.58
C CYS A 187 1.34 -0.70 4.27
N ASP A 188 1.34 0.54 3.76
CA ASP A 188 2.05 0.86 2.51
C ASP A 188 3.58 0.73 2.66
N MET A 189 4.15 1.10 3.81
CA MET A 189 5.57 0.88 4.12
C MET A 189 5.93 -0.61 4.04
N LEU A 190 5.12 -1.49 4.62
CA LEU A 190 5.36 -2.94 4.56
C LEU A 190 5.22 -3.49 3.14
N LEU A 191 4.24 -3.02 2.36
CA LEU A 191 4.10 -3.42 0.96
C LEU A 191 5.37 -3.07 0.16
N ILE A 192 5.85 -1.84 0.27
CA ILE A 192 7.06 -1.40 -0.43
C ILE A 192 8.29 -2.17 0.05
N LEU A 193 8.40 -2.45 1.35
CA LEU A 193 9.48 -3.24 1.91
C LEU A 193 9.52 -4.64 1.28
N PHE A 194 8.38 -5.34 1.25
CA PHE A 194 8.32 -6.70 0.73
C PHE A 194 8.64 -6.77 -0.76
N VAL A 195 8.19 -5.80 -1.54
CA VAL A 195 8.49 -5.73 -2.97
C VAL A 195 9.97 -5.43 -3.21
N CYS A 196 10.53 -4.45 -2.50
CA CYS A 196 11.95 -4.12 -2.63
C CYS A 196 12.84 -5.31 -2.24
N ASP A 197 12.46 -6.06 -1.21
CA ASP A 197 13.16 -7.29 -0.80
C ASP A 197 13.05 -8.38 -1.88
N LEU A 198 11.85 -8.66 -2.39
CA LEU A 198 11.64 -9.62 -3.48
C LEU A 198 12.48 -9.27 -4.72
N CYS A 199 12.43 -8.02 -5.16
CA CYS A 199 13.19 -7.57 -6.33
C CYS A 199 14.69 -7.58 -6.07
N SER A 200 15.14 -7.31 -4.84
CA SER A 200 16.55 -7.45 -4.46
C SER A 200 17.00 -8.90 -4.57
N GLU A 201 16.24 -9.85 -4.02
CA GLU A 201 16.55 -11.28 -4.08
C GLU A 201 16.57 -11.82 -5.52
N LEU A 202 15.63 -11.39 -6.37
CA LEU A 202 15.62 -11.76 -7.79
C LEU A 202 16.84 -11.22 -8.53
N ASN A 203 17.19 -9.94 -8.32
CA ASN A 203 18.36 -9.36 -8.97
C ASN A 203 19.67 -9.99 -8.48
N CYS A 204 19.75 -10.36 -7.20
CA CYS A 204 20.92 -11.08 -6.68
C CYS A 204 20.99 -12.51 -7.20
N THR A 205 19.84 -13.16 -7.44
CA THR A 205 19.79 -14.46 -8.13
C THR A 205 20.28 -14.31 -9.57
N ALA A 206 19.91 -13.23 -10.27
CA ALA A 206 20.38 -12.94 -11.62
C ALA A 206 21.91 -12.76 -11.66
N LEU A 207 22.50 -12.00 -10.73
CA LEU A 207 23.96 -11.89 -10.63
C LEU A 207 24.65 -13.26 -10.46
N LEU A 208 24.10 -14.12 -9.61
CA LEU A 208 24.68 -15.45 -9.40
C LEU A 208 24.58 -16.33 -10.65
N LEU A 209 23.53 -16.14 -11.47
CA LEU A 209 23.37 -16.83 -12.75
C LEU A 209 24.37 -16.35 -13.80
N GLU A 210 24.67 -15.05 -13.84
CA GLU A 210 25.74 -14.51 -14.69
C GLU A 210 27.12 -15.08 -14.29
N GLU A 211 27.38 -15.25 -12.99
CA GLU A 211 28.61 -15.87 -12.46
C GLU A 211 28.69 -17.39 -12.70
N LEU A 212 27.57 -18.07 -13.00
CA LEU A 212 27.50 -19.52 -13.17
C LEU A 212 28.41 -20.01 -14.30
N GLY A 213 28.44 -19.29 -15.42
CA GLY A 213 29.25 -19.62 -16.59
C GLY A 213 30.76 -19.63 -16.32
N GLN A 214 31.20 -18.95 -15.26
CA GLN A 214 32.61 -18.84 -14.88
C GLN A 214 33.07 -19.98 -13.96
N GLY A 215 32.19 -20.93 -13.59
CA GLY A 215 32.50 -22.07 -12.72
C GLY A 215 32.73 -21.69 -11.25
N GLN A 216 32.34 -20.49 -10.83
CA GLN A 216 32.67 -19.93 -9.52
C GLN A 216 31.63 -20.23 -8.42
N ARG A 217 30.47 -20.80 -8.76
CA ARG A 217 29.32 -20.95 -7.85
C ARG A 217 28.66 -22.32 -7.94
N ASP A 218 28.18 -22.79 -6.79
CA ASP A 218 27.34 -24.00 -6.72
C ASP A 218 25.93 -23.68 -7.23
N PHE A 219 25.56 -24.34 -8.32
CA PHE A 219 24.25 -24.22 -8.94
C PHE A 219 23.10 -24.54 -7.97
N THR A 220 23.32 -25.42 -6.99
CA THR A 220 22.34 -25.77 -5.96
C THR A 220 21.91 -24.53 -5.15
N THR A 221 22.87 -23.67 -4.79
CA THR A 221 22.61 -22.44 -4.04
C THR A 221 21.77 -21.45 -4.86
N ILE A 222 22.00 -21.39 -6.18
CA ILE A 222 21.24 -20.52 -7.09
C ILE A 222 19.78 -20.98 -7.18
N VAL A 223 19.57 -22.27 -7.35
CA VAL A 223 18.22 -22.87 -7.38
C VAL A 223 17.49 -22.61 -6.07
N GLU A 224 18.14 -22.83 -4.92
CA GLU A 224 17.55 -22.59 -3.61
C GLU A 224 17.14 -21.11 -3.43
N LYS A 225 18.00 -20.16 -3.82
CA LYS A 225 17.66 -18.73 -3.80
C LYS A 225 16.50 -18.38 -4.74
N HIS A 226 16.51 -18.89 -5.98
CA HIS A 226 15.44 -18.64 -6.93
C HIS A 226 14.08 -19.18 -6.43
N VAL A 227 14.07 -20.41 -5.90
CA VAL A 227 12.87 -21.04 -5.32
C VAL A 227 12.39 -20.29 -4.08
N ALA A 228 13.30 -19.82 -3.22
CA ALA A 228 12.94 -19.00 -2.07
C ALA A 228 12.29 -17.68 -2.50
N ALA A 229 12.86 -16.97 -3.48
CA ALA A 229 12.31 -15.75 -4.04
C ALA A 229 10.92 -15.98 -4.68
N LEU A 230 10.75 -17.06 -5.44
CA LEU A 230 9.45 -17.44 -6.02
C LEU A 230 8.38 -17.71 -4.96
N ASN A 231 8.71 -18.47 -3.93
CA ASN A 231 7.78 -18.78 -2.83
C ASN A 231 7.41 -17.53 -2.02
N TYR A 232 8.38 -16.64 -1.81
CA TYR A 232 8.17 -15.36 -1.16
C TYR A 232 7.25 -14.46 -2.00
N GLY A 233 7.52 -14.34 -3.30
CA GLY A 233 6.69 -13.57 -4.23
C GLY A 233 5.27 -14.12 -4.33
N LYS A 234 5.08 -15.45 -4.38
CA LYS A 234 3.74 -16.05 -4.37
C LYS A 234 2.96 -15.66 -3.11
N SER A 235 3.60 -15.75 -1.95
CA SER A 235 3.00 -15.33 -0.67
C SER A 235 2.63 -13.83 -0.70
N PHE A 236 3.49 -13.00 -1.27
CA PHE A 236 3.22 -11.57 -1.46
C PHE A 236 1.99 -11.33 -2.35
N CYS A 237 1.89 -11.98 -3.51
CA CYS A 237 0.76 -11.83 -4.42
C CYS A 237 -0.56 -12.28 -3.77
N ASP A 238 -0.55 -13.41 -3.05
CA ASP A 238 -1.75 -13.94 -2.41
C ASP A 238 -2.30 -12.99 -1.33
N VAL A 239 -1.41 -12.40 -0.53
CA VAL A 239 -1.74 -11.42 0.52
C VAL A 239 -2.26 -10.11 -0.09
N THR A 240 -1.63 -9.62 -1.16
CA THR A 240 -1.84 -8.25 -1.65
C THR A 240 -2.88 -8.10 -2.77
N SER A 241 -3.20 -9.18 -3.50
CA SER A 241 -4.14 -9.16 -4.63
C SER A 241 -5.51 -8.53 -4.29
N VAL A 242 -6.09 -8.92 -3.16
CA VAL A 242 -7.39 -8.41 -2.68
C VAL A 242 -7.29 -6.93 -2.30
N VAL A 243 -6.19 -6.54 -1.65
CA VAL A 243 -5.94 -5.13 -1.24
C VAL A 243 -5.87 -4.23 -2.48
N PHE A 244 -5.19 -4.68 -3.53
CA PHE A 244 -5.05 -3.91 -4.77
C PHE A 244 -6.37 -3.80 -5.54
N LEU A 245 -7.19 -4.85 -5.54
CA LEU A 245 -8.53 -4.80 -6.12
C LEU A 245 -9.42 -3.75 -5.47
N PHE A 246 -9.51 -3.76 -4.15
CA PHE A 246 -10.31 -2.76 -3.45
C PHE A 246 -9.71 -1.35 -3.61
N GLN A 247 -8.38 -1.20 -3.61
CA GLN A 247 -7.76 0.10 -3.89
C GLN A 247 -8.19 0.65 -5.26
N ALA A 248 -8.22 -0.17 -6.31
CA ALA A 248 -8.64 0.26 -7.64
C ALA A 248 -10.10 0.75 -7.64
N ILE A 249 -11.01 -0.04 -7.05
CA ILE A 249 -12.43 0.31 -6.92
C ILE A 249 -12.60 1.65 -6.19
N VAL A 250 -11.92 1.79 -5.05
CA VAL A 250 -12.00 3.01 -4.23
C VAL A 250 -11.46 4.22 -5.00
N THR A 251 -10.36 4.06 -5.71
CA THR A 251 -9.74 5.13 -6.50
C THR A 251 -10.65 5.58 -7.65
N THR A 252 -11.29 4.63 -8.37
CA THR A 252 -12.29 4.94 -9.40
C THR A 252 -13.51 5.66 -8.81
N SER A 253 -14.02 5.19 -7.67
CA SER A 253 -15.15 5.84 -6.98
C SER A 253 -14.80 7.27 -6.53
N ALA A 254 -13.57 7.48 -6.04
CA ALA A 254 -13.08 8.78 -5.59
C ALA A 254 -13.02 9.80 -6.74
N ILE A 255 -12.59 9.40 -7.94
CA ILE A 255 -12.61 10.28 -9.14
C ILE A 255 -14.03 10.74 -9.44
N CYS A 256 -14.98 9.79 -9.46
CA CYS A 256 -16.37 10.08 -9.79
C CYS A 256 -16.98 11.05 -8.77
N LEU A 257 -16.77 10.78 -7.48
CA LEU A 257 -17.26 11.62 -6.39
C LEU A 257 -16.57 13.00 -6.34
N ALA A 258 -15.28 13.07 -6.65
CA ALA A 258 -14.54 14.33 -6.72
C ALA A 258 -15.11 15.23 -7.82
N GLY A 259 -15.37 14.68 -9.01
CA GLY A 259 -15.99 15.44 -10.09
C GLY A 259 -17.42 15.87 -9.77
N TYR A 260 -18.22 15.00 -9.15
CA TYR A 260 -19.55 15.37 -8.66
C TYR A 260 -19.51 16.52 -7.64
N THR A 261 -18.62 16.42 -6.65
CA THR A 261 -18.48 17.41 -5.60
C THR A 261 -18.04 18.75 -6.16
N ALA A 262 -17.09 18.76 -7.10
CA ALA A 262 -16.64 19.97 -7.78
C ALA A 262 -17.76 20.69 -8.56
N MET A 263 -18.82 19.98 -8.96
CA MET A 263 -19.98 20.58 -9.63
C MET A 263 -21.04 21.12 -8.66
N LYS A 264 -21.09 20.63 -7.40
CA LYS A 264 -22.18 20.91 -6.46
C LYS A 264 -21.81 21.85 -5.32
N THR A 265 -20.54 21.88 -4.89
CA THR A 265 -20.10 22.77 -3.81
C THR A 265 -19.30 23.96 -4.33
N THR A 266 -19.48 25.12 -3.71
CA THR A 266 -18.64 26.32 -3.90
C THR A 266 -17.60 26.47 -2.80
N SER A 267 -17.61 25.59 -1.79
CA SER A 267 -16.68 25.67 -0.67
C SER A 267 -15.28 25.25 -1.09
N THR A 268 -14.35 26.19 -0.99
CA THR A 268 -12.94 26.00 -1.31
C THR A 268 -12.30 24.92 -0.44
N ILE A 269 -12.76 24.76 0.82
CA ILE A 269 -12.18 23.79 1.77
C ILE A 269 -12.58 22.37 1.41
N ILE A 270 -13.84 22.14 1.07
CA ILE A 270 -14.32 20.82 0.63
C ILE A 270 -13.63 20.42 -0.65
N LEU A 271 -13.50 21.35 -1.60
CA LEU A 271 -12.76 21.12 -2.84
C LEU A 271 -11.29 20.79 -2.57
N THR A 272 -10.66 21.49 -1.63
CA THR A 272 -9.26 21.23 -1.23
C THR A 272 -9.11 19.86 -0.58
N LYS A 273 -9.98 19.49 0.37
CA LYS A 273 -9.99 18.15 0.98
C LYS A 273 -10.18 17.07 -0.08
N MET A 274 -11.13 17.26 -1.00
CA MET A 274 -11.37 16.34 -2.12
C MET A 274 -10.16 16.16 -3.02
N LEU A 275 -9.54 17.27 -3.42
CA LEU A 275 -8.35 17.23 -4.26
C LEU A 275 -7.21 16.46 -3.57
N MET A 276 -7.02 16.67 -2.27
CA MET A 276 -6.01 15.96 -1.48
C MET A 276 -6.29 14.46 -1.40
N VAL A 277 -7.54 14.05 -1.12
CA VAL A 277 -7.94 12.64 -1.10
C VAL A 277 -7.79 12.00 -2.48
N LEU A 278 -8.16 12.72 -3.54
CA LEU A 278 -8.03 12.26 -4.92
C LEU A 278 -6.56 12.03 -5.30
N LEU A 279 -5.69 13.04 -5.08
CA LEU A 279 -4.26 12.92 -5.38
C LEU A 279 -3.61 11.78 -4.58
N THR A 280 -4.01 11.61 -3.32
CA THR A 280 -3.51 10.54 -2.45
C THR A 280 -3.89 9.15 -2.99
N THR A 281 -5.17 8.95 -3.33
CA THR A 281 -5.66 7.66 -3.85
C THR A 281 -5.11 7.36 -5.24
N MET A 282 -4.96 8.37 -6.11
CA MET A 282 -4.25 8.22 -7.38
C MET A 282 -2.81 7.75 -7.19
N MET A 283 -2.07 8.41 -6.30
CA MET A 283 -0.67 8.07 -6.04
C MET A 283 -0.54 6.67 -5.44
N GLN A 284 -1.45 6.27 -4.55
CA GLN A 284 -1.51 4.91 -4.02
C GLN A 284 -1.75 3.88 -5.14
N LEU A 285 -2.72 4.12 -6.03
CA LEU A 285 -2.98 3.22 -7.15
C LEU A 285 -1.79 3.14 -8.10
N PHE A 286 -1.18 4.28 -8.43
CA PHE A 286 0.02 4.35 -9.26
C PHE A 286 1.16 3.53 -8.65
N ILE A 287 1.45 3.68 -7.36
CA ILE A 287 2.50 2.92 -6.66
C ILE A 287 2.20 1.41 -6.72
N ASN A 288 0.95 0.99 -6.54
CA ASN A 288 0.59 -0.43 -6.60
C ASN A 288 0.75 -0.99 -8.03
N CYS A 289 0.39 -0.23 -9.05
CA CYS A 289 0.60 -0.61 -10.45
C CYS A 289 2.09 -0.67 -10.80
N TYR A 290 2.87 0.30 -10.32
CA TYR A 290 4.32 0.32 -10.48
C TYR A 290 4.99 -0.87 -9.76
N ILE A 291 4.52 -1.26 -8.58
CA ILE A 291 4.94 -2.48 -7.89
C ILE A 291 4.78 -3.71 -8.78
N GLY A 292 3.64 -3.86 -9.47
CA GLY A 292 3.42 -4.98 -10.39
C GLY A 292 4.36 -4.96 -11.60
N GLU A 293 4.68 -3.77 -12.11
CA GLU A 293 5.65 -3.57 -13.19
C GLU A 293 7.06 -4.01 -12.77
N ILE A 294 7.56 -3.51 -11.63
CA ILE A 294 8.93 -3.80 -11.17
C ILE A 294 9.13 -5.26 -10.78
N ILE A 295 8.08 -5.95 -10.31
CA ILE A 295 8.13 -7.40 -10.07
C ILE A 295 8.32 -8.10 -11.41
N THR A 296 7.53 -7.73 -12.43
CA THR A 296 7.61 -8.32 -13.77
C THR A 296 9.00 -8.08 -14.38
N GLU A 297 9.53 -6.87 -14.25
CA GLU A 297 10.89 -6.49 -14.69
C GLU A 297 11.96 -7.32 -13.97
N ALA A 298 11.88 -7.49 -12.64
CA ALA A 298 12.84 -8.29 -11.89
C ALA A 298 12.85 -9.77 -12.33
N PHE A 299 11.71 -10.35 -12.70
CA PHE A 299 11.66 -11.69 -13.28
C PHE A 299 12.28 -11.77 -14.68
N LEU A 300 12.13 -10.70 -15.48
CA LEU A 300 12.78 -10.61 -16.78
C LEU A 300 14.30 -10.53 -16.65
N ILE A 301 14.82 -9.81 -15.66
CA ILE A 301 16.27 -9.74 -15.37
C ILE A 301 16.85 -11.12 -15.05
N VAL A 302 16.13 -11.94 -14.28
CA VAL A 302 16.57 -13.33 -14.02
C VAL A 302 16.60 -14.16 -15.31
N ARG A 303 15.62 -13.96 -16.19
CA ARG A 303 15.57 -14.65 -17.49
C ARG A 303 16.78 -14.27 -18.35
N THR A 304 17.02 -12.98 -18.54
CA THR A 304 18.12 -12.50 -19.38
C THR A 304 19.47 -12.95 -18.81
N ALA A 305 19.64 -12.95 -17.49
CA ALA A 305 20.86 -13.46 -16.85
C ALA A 305 21.13 -14.94 -17.14
N ILE A 306 20.09 -15.77 -17.26
CA ILE A 306 20.27 -17.18 -17.65
C ILE A 306 20.60 -17.27 -19.13
N GLU A 307 19.87 -16.54 -19.98
CA GLU A 307 20.09 -16.53 -21.43
C GLU A 307 21.52 -16.08 -21.79
N ASP A 308 22.07 -15.11 -21.05
CA ASP A 308 23.42 -14.58 -21.24
C ASP A 308 24.52 -15.41 -20.54
N SER A 309 24.14 -16.35 -19.66
CA SER A 309 25.11 -17.20 -18.97
C SER A 309 25.61 -18.34 -19.86
N ASP A 310 26.85 -18.78 -19.65
CA ASP A 310 27.44 -19.95 -20.32
C ASP A 310 26.89 -21.30 -19.77
N TRP A 311 25.62 -21.36 -19.36
CA TRP A 311 24.99 -22.52 -18.71
C TRP A 311 25.02 -23.79 -19.56
N LEU A 312 25.09 -23.64 -20.89
CA LEU A 312 25.24 -24.75 -21.85
C LEU A 312 26.57 -25.49 -21.70
N PHE A 313 27.59 -24.84 -21.13
CA PHE A 313 28.91 -25.44 -20.89
C PHE A 313 29.04 -26.05 -19.48
N CYS A 314 28.02 -25.91 -18.62
CA CYS A 314 27.99 -26.52 -17.29
C CYS A 314 27.78 -28.05 -17.35
N PRO A 315 28.02 -28.79 -16.26
CA PRO A 315 27.68 -30.22 -16.18
C PRO A 315 26.20 -30.50 -16.49
N SER A 316 25.89 -31.69 -17.02
CA SER A 316 24.52 -32.03 -17.46
C SER A 316 23.44 -31.92 -16.38
N LYS A 317 23.81 -32.00 -15.09
CA LYS A 317 22.88 -31.79 -13.97
C LYS A 317 22.46 -30.31 -13.87
N ASP A 318 23.43 -29.41 -14.00
CA ASP A 318 23.23 -27.97 -13.85
C ASP A 318 22.57 -27.39 -15.11
N GLN A 319 22.90 -27.91 -16.30
CA GLN A 319 22.19 -27.59 -17.54
C GLN A 319 20.68 -27.84 -17.43
N LYS A 320 20.28 -29.00 -16.90
CA LYS A 320 18.85 -29.34 -16.71
C LYS A 320 18.18 -28.38 -15.73
N GLY A 321 18.88 -28.01 -14.67
CA GLY A 321 18.36 -27.05 -13.70
C GLY A 321 18.22 -25.65 -14.29
N ALA A 322 19.23 -25.15 -15.01
CA ALA A 322 19.20 -23.85 -15.66
C ALA A 322 18.06 -23.78 -16.68
N PHE A 323 17.85 -24.85 -17.46
CA PHE A 323 16.71 -24.99 -18.35
C PHE A 323 15.36 -24.93 -17.61
N LEU A 324 15.24 -25.57 -16.44
CA LEU A 324 14.02 -25.48 -15.62
C LEU A 324 13.77 -24.07 -15.09
N ILE A 325 14.81 -23.35 -14.69
CA ILE A 325 14.68 -21.94 -14.28
C ILE A 325 14.25 -21.11 -15.48
N LEU A 326 14.87 -21.26 -16.64
CA LEU A 326 14.50 -20.57 -17.87
C LEU A 326 13.03 -20.80 -18.23
N LEU A 327 12.59 -22.06 -18.29
CA LEU A 327 11.19 -22.42 -18.54
C LEU A 327 10.24 -21.80 -17.49
N ARG A 328 10.67 -21.73 -16.22
CA ARG A 328 9.89 -21.10 -15.15
C ARG A 328 9.77 -19.59 -15.34
N THR A 329 10.81 -18.91 -15.83
CA THR A 329 10.79 -17.46 -16.08
C THR A 329 9.85 -17.05 -17.22
N GLU A 330 9.50 -17.95 -18.14
CA GLU A 330 8.50 -17.69 -19.19
C GLU A 330 7.10 -17.40 -18.63
N LYS A 331 6.81 -17.85 -17.40
CA LYS A 331 5.57 -17.57 -16.67
C LYS A 331 5.86 -16.66 -15.48
N PRO A 332 6.28 -15.40 -15.66
CA PRO A 332 6.70 -14.54 -14.56
C PRO A 332 5.59 -14.43 -13.52
N LEU A 333 5.95 -14.26 -12.25
CA LEU A 333 4.97 -13.97 -11.22
C LEU A 333 4.30 -12.65 -11.57
N ARG A 334 3.00 -12.68 -11.82
CA ARG A 334 2.20 -11.51 -12.13
C ARG A 334 1.32 -11.18 -10.95
N LEU A 335 1.33 -9.91 -10.56
CA LEU A 335 0.51 -9.42 -9.48
C LEU A 335 -0.94 -9.28 -9.96
N GLY A 336 -1.78 -10.27 -9.64
CA GLY A 336 -3.18 -10.29 -10.04
C GLY A 336 -4.06 -9.32 -9.24
N VAL A 337 -5.11 -8.79 -9.89
CA VAL A 337 -6.19 -8.01 -9.28
C VAL A 337 -7.43 -8.89 -9.17
N GLY A 338 -7.47 -9.77 -8.17
CA GLY A 338 -8.52 -10.81 -8.10
C GLY A 338 -8.62 -11.59 -9.42
N THR A 339 -9.81 -11.65 -10.02
CA THR A 339 -10.06 -12.26 -11.34
C THR A 339 -10.02 -11.28 -12.52
N PHE A 340 -9.74 -10.00 -12.28
CA PHE A 340 -9.98 -8.91 -13.24
C PHE A 340 -8.78 -8.55 -14.12
N GLY A 341 -7.57 -9.02 -13.80
CA GLY A 341 -6.38 -8.74 -14.60
C GLY A 341 -5.09 -8.71 -13.78
N VAL A 342 -4.09 -8.02 -14.31
CA VAL A 342 -2.74 -7.90 -13.74
C VAL A 342 -2.47 -6.42 -13.42
N MET A 343 -1.89 -6.13 -12.26
CA MET A 343 -1.39 -4.80 -11.93
C MET A 343 -0.13 -4.50 -12.74
N ASN A 344 -0.21 -3.49 -13.60
CA ASN A 344 0.91 -2.90 -14.31
C ASN A 344 0.57 -1.45 -14.71
N LEU A 345 1.51 -0.74 -15.33
CA LEU A 345 1.28 0.66 -15.72
C LEU A 345 0.22 0.82 -16.83
N LYS A 346 0.02 -0.21 -17.65
CA LYS A 346 -1.07 -0.23 -18.63
C LYS A 346 -2.43 -0.22 -17.93
N SER A 347 -2.63 -1.09 -16.93
CA SER A 347 -3.86 -1.14 -16.16
C SER A 347 -4.12 0.13 -15.34
N PHE A 348 -3.08 0.82 -14.86
CA PHE A 348 -3.25 2.16 -14.26
C PHE A 348 -3.93 3.13 -15.25
N THR A 349 -3.47 3.14 -16.49
CA THR A 349 -4.02 4.01 -17.54
C THR A 349 -5.46 3.63 -17.88
N GLU A 350 -5.77 2.33 -17.93
CA GLU A 350 -7.14 1.82 -18.12
C GLU A 350 -8.07 2.23 -16.97
N PHE A 351 -7.64 2.13 -15.71
CA PHE A 351 -8.43 2.59 -14.56
C PHE A 351 -8.71 4.09 -14.63
N MET A 352 -7.71 4.90 -14.98
CA MET A 352 -7.86 6.34 -15.14
C MET A 352 -8.84 6.69 -16.26
N TYR A 353 -8.71 6.05 -17.42
CA TYR A 353 -9.59 6.24 -18.56
C TYR A 353 -11.04 5.89 -18.22
N ASN A 354 -11.26 4.73 -17.60
CA ASN A 354 -12.60 4.28 -17.20
C ASN A 354 -13.24 5.24 -16.19
N ALA A 355 -12.48 5.70 -15.20
CA ALA A 355 -12.98 6.65 -14.22
C ALA A 355 -13.35 8.01 -14.81
N LEU A 356 -12.56 8.53 -15.75
CA LEU A 356 -12.87 9.76 -16.47
C LEU A 356 -14.08 9.60 -17.41
N SER A 357 -14.21 8.42 -18.05
CA SER A 357 -15.38 8.08 -18.87
C SER A 357 -16.67 8.07 -18.02
N TYR A 358 -16.65 7.41 -16.85
CA TYR A 358 -17.77 7.42 -15.92
C TYR A 358 -18.12 8.83 -15.43
N LEU A 359 -17.11 9.66 -15.14
CA LEU A 359 -17.33 11.05 -14.78
C LEU A 359 -17.98 11.85 -15.92
N ALA A 360 -17.55 11.65 -17.16
CA ALA A 360 -18.14 12.31 -18.31
C ALA A 360 -19.61 11.94 -18.49
N VAL A 361 -19.94 10.64 -18.39
CA VAL A 361 -21.33 10.16 -18.41
C VAL A 361 -22.14 10.80 -17.27
N LEU A 362 -21.62 10.80 -16.04
CA LEU A 362 -22.28 11.42 -14.90
C LEU A 362 -22.56 12.92 -15.15
N ASN A 363 -21.61 13.65 -15.71
CA ASN A 363 -21.77 15.06 -16.05
C ASN A 363 -22.86 15.27 -17.11
N THR A 364 -22.92 14.43 -18.15
CA THR A 364 -24.00 14.52 -19.16
C THR A 364 -25.39 14.25 -18.57
N MET A 365 -25.51 13.25 -17.68
CA MET A 365 -26.77 12.92 -17.01
C MET A 365 -27.24 14.05 -16.08
N ILE A 366 -26.31 14.70 -15.37
CA ILE A 366 -26.63 15.82 -14.46
C ILE A 366 -27.02 17.07 -15.23
N ARG A 367 -26.40 17.35 -16.39
CA ARG A 367 -26.75 18.51 -17.24
C ARG A 367 -28.01 18.30 -18.08
N GLY A 368 -28.42 17.05 -18.29
CA GLY A 368 -29.64 16.70 -19.01
C GLY A 368 -30.93 16.75 -18.16
N GLN A 369 -30.81 17.05 -16.86
CA GLN A 369 -31.91 17.39 -15.95
C GLN A 369 -31.98 18.91 -15.79
#